data_AF-A0A4Y2P3L1-F1
#
_entry.id   AF-A0A4Y2P3L1-F1
#
_cell.length_a   1.000
_cell.length_b   1.000
_cell.length_c   1.000
_cell.angle_alpha   90.00
_cell.angle_beta   90.00
_cell.angle_gamma   90.00
#
_symmetry.space_group_name_H-M   'P 1'
#
loop_
_entity.id
_entity.type
_entity.pdbx_description
1 polymer ?
#
loop_
_entity_poly.entity_id
_entity_poly.type
_entity_poly.pdbx_seq_one_letter_code
_entity_poly.pdbx_strand_id
1 'polypeptide(L)'
;MESRNITSPNQHVFRECRFVDTAIHSLINRIADAKRKSKHVLVLTIDIKGAFDNLHHQVIIDSLIRSGAPGNFVQIFIRLLHNRLVTMQTPEGKVSKEKGKVVFPQGSCSGPALCNLVANDILTQHWPAEVFIEASADDFDLVIHSNVLSKLNL
;
A
#
# COMPACT_ATOMS: atom_id res chain seq x y z
N MET A 1 -12.05 -0.47 8.56
CA MET A 1 -11.72 0.15 7.26
C MET A 1 -12.75 -0.25 6.21
N GLU A 2 -13.07 -1.55 6.08
CA GLU A 2 -14.10 -2.05 5.15
C GLU A 2 -15.50 -1.46 5.39
N SER A 3 -16.01 -1.43 6.62
CA SER A 3 -17.34 -0.87 6.94
C SER A 3 -17.50 0.62 6.63
N ARG A 4 -16.40 1.33 6.34
CA ARG A 4 -16.37 2.75 5.99
C ARG A 4 -15.91 3.00 4.54
N ASN A 5 -15.68 1.95 3.74
CA ASN A 5 -15.16 2.05 2.36
C ASN A 5 -13.96 3.00 2.21
N ILE A 6 -13.03 2.96 3.18
CA ILE A 6 -11.86 3.86 3.21
C ILE A 6 -10.83 3.45 2.15
N THR A 7 -10.76 2.15 1.82
CA THR A 7 -9.81 1.57 0.89
C THR A 7 -10.40 1.39 -0.50
N SER A 8 -9.60 1.70 -1.52
CA SER A 8 -9.94 1.58 -2.93
C SER A 8 -10.41 0.15 -3.25
N PRO A 9 -11.43 -0.03 -4.11
CA PRO A 9 -11.86 -1.35 -4.57
C PRO A 9 -10.78 -2.07 -5.38
N ASN A 10 -9.70 -1.39 -5.78
CA ASN A 10 -8.59 -1.98 -6.52
C ASN A 10 -7.43 -2.41 -5.58
N GLN A 11 -7.61 -2.33 -4.26
CA GLN A 11 -6.72 -2.99 -3.29
C GLN A 11 -7.24 -4.39 -3.03
N HIS A 12 -6.39 -5.40 -3.20
CA HIS A 12 -6.78 -6.81 -3.10
C HIS A 12 -6.26 -7.50 -1.84
N VAL A 13 -4.98 -7.44 -1.52
CA VAL A 13 -4.45 -8.18 -0.36
C VAL A 13 -4.72 -7.46 0.97
N PHE A 14 -4.78 -8.22 2.06
CA PHE A 14 -5.08 -7.76 3.43
C PHE A 14 -6.45 -7.09 3.61
N ARG A 15 -7.44 -7.55 2.83
CA ARG A 15 -8.84 -7.17 2.97
C ARG A 15 -9.71 -8.40 3.16
N GLU A 16 -10.85 -8.22 3.81
CA GLU A 16 -11.83 -9.28 3.93
C GLU A 16 -12.34 -9.68 2.54
N CYS A 17 -12.38 -10.99 2.28
CA CYS A 17 -12.89 -11.58 1.03
C CYS A 17 -12.14 -11.17 -0.25
N ARG A 18 -10.88 -10.73 -0.15
CA ARG A 18 -10.02 -10.46 -1.30
C ARG A 18 -8.72 -11.25 -1.20
N PHE A 19 -8.31 -11.79 -2.35
CA PHE A 19 -7.15 -12.68 -2.47
C PHE A 19 -6.33 -12.30 -3.70
N VAL A 20 -5.12 -12.85 -3.82
CA VAL A 20 -4.26 -12.66 -4.99
C VAL A 20 -4.97 -13.05 -6.28
N ASP A 21 -5.79 -14.10 -6.27
CA ASP A 21 -6.58 -14.53 -7.43
C ASP A 21 -7.54 -13.44 -7.92
N THR A 22 -8.06 -12.60 -7.02
CA THR A 22 -8.95 -11.50 -7.40
C THR A 22 -8.19 -10.37 -8.13
N ALA A 23 -6.92 -10.14 -7.79
CA ALA A 23 -6.06 -9.19 -8.50
C ALA A 23 -5.72 -9.74 -9.88
N ILE A 24 -5.20 -10.97 -9.95
CA ILE A 24 -4.88 -11.65 -11.22
C ILE A 24 -6.08 -11.65 -12.18
N HIS A 25 -7.27 -11.99 -11.67
CA HIS A 25 -8.49 -11.99 -12.48
C HIS A 25 -8.86 -10.58 -12.98
N SER A 26 -8.73 -9.55 -12.13
CA SER A 26 -8.95 -8.15 -12.50
C SER A 26 -7.97 -7.70 -13.59
N LEU A 27 -6.67 -7.95 -13.41
CA LEU A 27 -5.61 -7.64 -14.37
C LEU A 27 -5.87 -8.30 -15.73
N ILE A 28 -6.13 -9.61 -15.75
CA ILE A 28 -6.40 -10.36 -16.98
C ILE A 28 -7.62 -9.79 -17.71
N ASN A 29 -8.70 -9.49 -16.97
CA ASN A 29 -9.91 -8.92 -17.57
C ASN A 29 -9.64 -7.54 -18.18
N ARG A 30 -8.85 -6.68 -17.51
CA ARG A 30 -8.47 -5.36 -18.04
C ARG A 30 -7.67 -5.45 -19.32
N ILE A 31 -6.70 -6.37 -19.37
CA ILE A 31 -5.89 -6.62 -20.58
C ILE A 31 -6.79 -7.17 -21.70
N ALA A 32 -7.65 -8.15 -21.40
CA ALA A 32 -8.55 -8.75 -22.37
C ALA A 32 -9.53 -7.71 -22.94
N ASP A 33 -10.10 -6.85 -22.11
CA ASP A 33 -11.03 -5.79 -22.49
C ASP A 33 -10.38 -4.78 -23.45
N ALA A 34 -9.14 -4.36 -23.15
CA ALA A 34 -8.40 -3.44 -24.01
C ALA A 34 -8.04 -4.09 -25.36
N LYS A 35 -7.62 -5.36 -25.35
CA LYS A 35 -7.34 -6.12 -26.58
C LYS A 35 -8.59 -6.33 -27.44
N ARG A 36 -9.75 -6.64 -26.84
CA ARG A 36 -11.03 -6.75 -27.58
C ARG A 36 -11.43 -5.44 -28.26
N LYS A 37 -11.00 -4.30 -27.71
CA LYS A 37 -11.19 -2.96 -28.30
C LYS A 37 -10.07 -2.57 -29.27
N SER A 38 -9.24 -3.53 -29.70
CA SER A 38 -8.10 -3.32 -30.60
C SER A 38 -7.12 -2.24 -30.13
N LYS A 39 -7.00 -2.03 -28.81
CA LYS A 39 -6.00 -1.12 -28.23
C LYS A 39 -4.67 -1.82 -28.05
N HIS A 40 -3.60 -1.04 -28.14
CA HIS A 40 -2.30 -1.44 -27.61
C HIS A 40 -2.35 -1.39 -26.08
N VAL A 41 -1.64 -2.31 -25.43
CA VAL A 41 -1.61 -2.45 -23.98
C VAL A 41 -0.16 -2.53 -23.50
N LEU A 42 0.17 -1.74 -22.49
CA LEU A 42 1.39 -1.83 -21.70
C LEU A 42 1.00 -2.20 -20.27
N VAL A 43 1.67 -3.20 -19.71
CA VAL A 43 1.54 -3.56 -18.30
C VAL A 43 2.82 -3.16 -17.60
N LEU A 44 2.70 -2.37 -16.54
CA LEU A 44 3.82 -1.95 -15.69
C LEU A 44 3.57 -2.47 -14.28
N THR A 45 4.53 -3.22 -13.76
CA THR A 45 4.49 -3.79 -12.41
C THR A 45 5.57 -3.11 -11.55
N ILE A 46 5.21 -2.60 -10.38
CA ILE A 46 6.10 -1.86 -9.49
C ILE A 46 6.13 -2.57 -8.13
N ASP A 47 7.32 -3.06 -7.75
CA ASP A 47 7.60 -3.61 -6.43
C ASP A 47 8.34 -2.55 -5.57
N ILE A 48 7.83 -2.27 -4.37
CA ILE A 48 8.45 -1.32 -3.44
C ILE A 48 9.36 -2.08 -2.49
N LYS A 49 10.67 -2.03 -2.77
CA LYS A 49 11.69 -2.68 -1.94
C LYS A 49 11.55 -2.33 -0.45
N GLY A 50 11.21 -3.34 0.36
CA GLY A 50 11.15 -3.22 1.81
C GLY A 50 10.09 -2.22 2.28
N ALA A 51 8.91 -2.21 1.66
CA ALA A 51 7.85 -1.24 1.96
C ALA A 51 7.55 -1.12 3.46
N PHE A 52 7.46 -2.22 4.19
CA PHE A 52 7.19 -2.21 5.63
C PHE A 52 8.32 -1.59 6.48
N ASP A 53 9.56 -1.64 6.01
CA ASP A 53 10.74 -1.14 6.74
C ASP A 53 11.11 0.28 6.33
N ASN A 54 10.70 0.73 5.13
CA ASN A 54 11.11 1.99 4.53
C ASN A 54 10.02 3.08 4.48
N LEU A 55 8.80 2.79 4.95
CA LEU A 55 7.74 3.79 5.00
C LEU A 55 8.09 4.94 5.95
N HIS A 56 8.07 6.17 5.45
CA HIS A 56 8.26 7.34 6.29
C HIS A 56 7.12 7.46 7.31
N HIS A 57 7.46 7.64 8.59
CA HIS A 57 6.48 7.76 9.67
C HIS A 57 5.43 8.84 9.40
N GLN A 58 5.87 9.98 8.84
CA GLN A 58 4.98 11.09 8.48
C GLN A 58 3.91 10.66 7.47
N VAL A 59 4.27 9.85 6.48
CA VAL A 59 3.32 9.35 5.48
C VAL A 59 2.21 8.55 6.16
N ILE A 60 2.56 7.67 7.10
CA ILE A 60 1.57 6.86 7.83
C ILE A 60 0.65 7.75 8.69
N ILE A 61 1.21 8.73 9.39
CA ILE A 61 0.43 9.68 10.19
C ILE A 61 -0.51 10.49 9.31
N ASP A 62 -0.03 10.99 8.18
CA ASP A 62 -0.85 11.77 7.25
C ASP A 62 -1.97 10.92 6.64
N SER A 63 -1.69 9.68 6.26
CA SER A 63 -2.70 8.74 5.75
C SER A 63 -3.75 8.42 6.82
N LEU A 64 -3.35 8.27 8.09
CA LEU A 64 -4.28 8.09 9.21
C LEU A 64 -5.18 9.31 9.40
N ILE A 65 -4.63 10.53 9.35
CA ILE A 65 -5.41 11.77 9.45
C ILE A 65 -6.40 11.87 8.27
N ARG A 66 -5.94 11.66 7.03
CA ARG A 66 -6.79 11.67 5.82
C ARG A 66 -7.92 10.65 5.88
N SER A 67 -7.69 9.50 6.53
CA SER A 67 -8.71 8.46 6.71
C SER A 67 -9.87 8.86 7.64
N GLY A 68 -9.78 10.01 8.32
CA GLY A 68 -10.74 10.44 9.34
C GLY A 68 -10.61 9.65 10.64
N ALA A 69 -9.41 9.14 10.96
CA ALA A 69 -9.17 8.44 12.21
C ALA A 69 -9.34 9.38 13.42
N PRO A 70 -9.92 8.91 14.54
CA PRO A 70 -10.05 9.71 15.76
C PRO A 70 -8.70 10.23 16.26
N GLY A 71 -8.64 11.47 16.75
CA GLY A 71 -7.37 12.11 17.15
C GLY A 71 -6.61 11.36 18.24
N ASN A 72 -7.31 10.73 19.19
CA ASN A 72 -6.69 9.86 20.20
C ASN A 72 -5.99 8.64 19.58
N PHE A 73 -6.56 8.08 18.50
CA PHE A 73 -5.97 6.96 17.77
C PHE A 73 -4.73 7.40 17.00
N VAL A 74 -4.79 8.53 16.29
CA VAL A 74 -3.63 9.12 15.61
C VAL A 74 -2.51 9.39 16.62
N GLN A 75 -2.83 9.94 17.79
CA GLN A 75 -1.85 10.25 18.83
C GLN A 75 -1.13 9.00 19.37
N ILE A 76 -1.84 7.86 19.47
CA ILE A 76 -1.22 6.56 19.80
C ILE A 76 -0.21 6.18 18.73
N PHE A 77 -0.54 6.30 17.45
CA PHE A 77 0.40 6.00 16.37
C PHE A 77 1.59 6.94 16.31
N ILE A 78 1.42 8.23 16.59
CA ILE A 78 2.54 9.17 16.72
C ILE A 78 3.52 8.70 17.80
N ARG A 79 2.99 8.33 18.98
CA ARG A 79 3.81 7.81 20.09
C ARG A 79 4.40 6.43 19.82
N LEU A 80 3.71 5.60 19.04
CA LEU A 80 4.23 4.31 18.62
C LEU A 80 5.31 4.48 17.56
N LEU A 81 5.23 5.45 16.65
CA LEU A 81 6.21 5.58 15.57
C LEU A 81 7.43 6.43 16.00
N HIS A 82 7.28 7.34 16.97
CA HIS A 82 8.40 8.11 17.54
C HIS A 82 8.95 7.51 18.84
N ASN A 83 10.25 7.70 19.08
CA ASN A 83 10.92 7.46 20.38
C ASN A 83 10.76 6.03 20.94
N ARG A 84 10.88 5.00 20.10
CA ARG A 84 10.93 3.61 20.60
C ARG A 84 12.30 3.32 21.20
N LEU A 85 12.35 3.22 22.53
CA LEU A 85 13.45 2.58 23.24
C LEU A 85 13.11 1.09 23.40
N VAL A 86 13.97 0.21 22.87
CA VAL A 86 13.90 -1.22 23.16
C VAL A 86 14.85 -1.49 24.31
N THR A 87 14.30 -2.02 25.40
CA THR A 87 15.10 -2.47 26.53
C THR A 87 15.02 -3.97 26.68
N MET A 88 16.18 -4.62 26.78
CA MET A 88 16.32 -6.04 27.03
C MET A 88 17.11 -6.27 28.31
N GLN A 89 16.68 -7.24 29.11
CA GLN A 89 17.42 -7.68 30.27
C GLN A 89 18.31 -8.86 29.89
N THR A 90 19.61 -8.71 30.07
CA THR A 90 20.62 -9.74 29.83
C THR A 90 21.26 -10.17 31.16
N PRO A 91 21.97 -11.30 31.20
CA PRO A 91 22.74 -11.70 32.40
C PRO A 91 23.74 -10.63 32.86
N GLU A 92 24.23 -9.78 31.95
CA GLU A 92 25.18 -8.69 32.21
C GLU A 92 24.49 -7.37 32.62
N GLY A 93 23.16 -7.31 32.56
CA GLY A 93 22.38 -6.15 32.99
C GLY A 93 21.35 -5.66 31.97
N LYS A 94 20.89 -4.42 32.16
CA LYS A 94 19.86 -3.80 31.32
C LYS A 94 20.52 -3.14 30.12
N VAL A 95 20.21 -3.62 28.91
CA VAL A 95 20.65 -3.00 27.66
C VAL A 95 19.46 -2.27 27.04
N SER A 96 19.64 -0.98 26.74
CA SER A 96 18.63 -0.19 26.03
C SER A 96 19.20 0.34 24.73
N LYS A 97 18.43 0.24 23.65
CA LYS A 97 18.81 0.76 22.33
C LYS A 97 17.63 1.49 21.72
N GLU A 98 17.88 2.67 21.17
CA GLU A 98 16.89 3.33 20.31
C GLU A 98 16.67 2.47 19.07
N LYS A 99 15.40 2.18 18.78
CA LYS A 99 15.05 1.41 17.60
C LYS A 99 15.28 2.29 16.36
N GLY A 100 16.08 1.79 15.41
CA GLY A 100 16.31 2.45 14.13
C GLY A 100 15.06 2.49 13.24
N LYS A 101 15.23 2.84 11.95
CA LYS A 101 14.19 3.10 10.92
C LYS A 101 13.05 2.08 10.75
N VAL A 102 13.06 0.94 11.46
CA VAL A 102 12.02 -0.09 11.36
C VAL A 102 10.68 0.44 11.89
N VAL A 103 9.77 0.68 10.96
CA VAL A 103 8.44 1.24 11.19
C VAL A 103 7.54 0.27 11.96
N PHE A 104 7.54 -1.00 11.54
CA PHE A 104 6.73 -2.06 12.15
C PHE A 104 7.61 -3.24 12.56
N PRO A 105 7.47 -3.76 13.79
CA PRO A 105 8.01 -5.07 14.12
C PRO A 105 7.39 -6.12 13.18
N GLN A 106 8.21 -7.05 12.68
CA GLN A 106 7.71 -8.22 11.96
C GLN A 106 6.66 -8.93 12.82
N GLY A 107 5.49 -9.22 12.23
CA GLY A 107 4.35 -9.78 12.95
C GLY A 107 3.43 -8.76 13.63
N SER A 108 3.59 -7.45 13.39
CA SER A 108 2.60 -6.47 13.86
C SER A 108 1.25 -6.69 13.18
N CYS A 109 0.18 -6.79 13.97
CA CYS A 109 -1.18 -6.97 13.43
C CYS A 109 -1.67 -5.74 12.65
N SER A 110 -1.15 -4.55 12.96
CA SER A 110 -1.57 -3.29 12.34
C SER A 110 -0.77 -2.91 11.09
N GLY A 111 0.42 -3.48 10.88
CA GLY A 111 1.28 -3.19 9.74
C GLY A 111 0.56 -3.34 8.39
N PRO A 112 -0.06 -4.50 8.10
CA PRO A 112 -0.76 -4.72 6.83
C PRO A 112 -1.87 -3.69 6.55
N ALA A 113 -2.67 -3.34 7.58
CA ALA A 113 -3.74 -2.37 7.43
C ALA A 113 -3.22 -0.95 7.16
N LEU A 114 -2.08 -0.58 7.76
CA LEU A 114 -1.45 0.72 7.55
C LEU A 114 -0.76 0.80 6.18
N CYS A 115 -0.14 -0.28 5.73
CA CYS A 115 0.38 -0.37 4.35
C CYS A 115 -0.73 -0.23 3.32
N ASN A 116 -1.87 -0.91 3.52
CA ASN A 116 -3.05 -0.71 2.67
C ASN A 116 -3.54 0.74 2.69
N LEU A 117 -3.47 1.41 3.84
CA LEU A 117 -3.88 2.81 3.96
C LEU A 117 -2.94 3.75 3.21
N VAL A 118 -1.62 3.52 3.25
CA VAL A 118 -0.66 4.30 2.47
C VAL A 118 -0.80 4.01 0.98
N ALA A 119 -0.92 2.74 0.58
CA ALA A 119 -1.15 2.36 -0.81
C ALA A 119 -2.43 2.98 -1.39
N ASN A 120 -3.46 3.13 -0.54
CA ASN A 120 -4.71 3.78 -0.93
C ASN A 120 -4.51 5.22 -1.42
N ASP A 121 -3.54 5.96 -0.87
CA ASP A 121 -3.26 7.32 -1.33
C ASP A 121 -2.77 7.34 -2.80
N ILE A 122 -2.11 6.28 -3.26
CA ILE A 122 -1.69 6.12 -4.66
C ILE A 122 -2.88 5.65 -5.53
N LEU A 123 -3.64 4.67 -5.05
CA LEU A 123 -4.79 4.13 -5.78
C LEU A 123 -5.92 5.14 -5.99
N THR A 124 -6.02 6.16 -5.13
CA THR A 124 -7.08 7.19 -5.19
C THR A 124 -6.65 8.48 -5.88
N GLN A 125 -5.41 8.55 -6.40
CA GLN A 125 -4.98 9.68 -7.23
C GLN A 125 -5.79 9.77 -8.52
N HIS A 126 -5.72 10.94 -9.15
CA HIS A 126 -6.30 11.12 -10.48
C HIS A 126 -5.40 10.47 -11.53
N TRP A 127 -5.82 9.29 -11.99
CA TRP A 127 -5.19 8.59 -13.10
C TRP A 127 -5.90 8.93 -14.42
N PRO A 128 -5.17 9.04 -15.55
CA PRO A 128 -5.79 9.19 -16.86
C PRO A 128 -6.76 8.04 -17.16
N ALA A 129 -7.78 8.29 -17.99
CA ALA A 129 -8.79 7.27 -18.32
C ALA A 129 -8.20 6.02 -19.00
N GLU A 130 -7.00 6.15 -19.57
CA GLU A 130 -6.22 5.09 -20.19
C GLU A 130 -5.46 4.21 -19.22
N VAL A 131 -5.34 4.64 -17.97
CA VAL A 131 -4.57 3.98 -16.92
C VAL A 131 -5.52 3.36 -15.91
N PHE A 132 -5.44 2.06 -15.78
CA PHE A 132 -6.00 1.34 -14.66
C PHE A 132 -4.87 0.97 -13.70
N ILE A 133 -5.09 1.17 -12.40
CA ILE A 133 -4.14 0.78 -11.35
C ILE A 133 -4.85 -0.10 -10.32
N GLU A 134 -4.17 -1.15 -9.89
CA GLU A 134 -4.53 -1.98 -8.75
C GLU A 134 -3.29 -2.30 -7.92
N ALA A 135 -3.50 -2.75 -6.68
CA ALA A 135 -2.40 -3.13 -5.81
C ALA A 135 -2.71 -4.34 -4.93
N SER A 136 -1.64 -5.05 -4.61
CA SER A 136 -1.59 -6.23 -3.77
C SER A 136 -0.45 -6.05 -2.79
N ALA A 137 -0.77 -5.79 -1.52
CA ALA A 137 0.22 -5.41 -0.51
C ALA A 137 1.00 -4.16 -0.97
N ASP A 138 2.31 -4.30 -1.21
CA ASP A 138 3.24 -3.28 -1.69
C ASP A 138 3.51 -3.33 -3.20
N ASP A 139 2.95 -4.30 -3.91
CA ASP A 139 3.01 -4.40 -5.38
C ASP A 139 1.90 -3.56 -6.02
N PHE A 140 2.26 -2.81 -7.06
CA PHE A 140 1.31 -2.07 -7.91
C PHE A 140 1.37 -2.55 -9.35
N ASP A 141 0.20 -2.80 -9.91
CA ASP A 141 0.03 -3.17 -11.31
C ASP A 141 -0.74 -2.08 -12.05
N LEU A 142 -0.15 -1.58 -13.14
CA LEU A 142 -0.75 -0.60 -14.02
C LEU A 142 -1.00 -1.22 -15.39
N VAL A 143 -2.25 -1.10 -15.86
CA VAL A 143 -2.64 -1.42 -17.23
C VAL A 143 -2.88 -0.11 -17.97
N ILE A 144 -2.02 0.17 -18.92
CA ILE A 144 -2.07 1.38 -19.74
C ILE A 144 -2.48 0.98 -21.16
N HIS A 145 -3.52 1.61 -21.72
CA HIS A 145 -3.97 1.29 -23.07
C HIS A 145 -4.10 2.50 -23.99
N SER A 146 -3.78 2.32 -25.27
CA SER A 146 -3.85 3.40 -26.26
C SER A 146 -4.23 2.88 -27.65
N ASN A 147 -4.88 3.73 -28.44
CA ASN A 147 -5.13 3.46 -29.86
C ASN A 147 -3.86 3.68 -30.72
N VAL A 148 -2.83 4.31 -30.15
CA VAL A 148 -1.57 4.66 -30.83
C VAL A 148 -0.41 4.08 -30.03
N LEU A 149 0.37 3.18 -30.66
CA LEU A 149 1.48 2.48 -30.01
C LEU A 149 2.55 3.44 -29.48
N SER A 150 2.87 4.51 -30.22
CA SER A 150 3.90 5.47 -29.79
C SER A 150 3.57 6.21 -28.49
N LYS A 151 2.29 6.24 -28.07
CA LYS A 151 1.89 6.78 -26.77
C LYS A 151 2.20 5.86 -25.58
N LEU A 152 2.63 4.63 -25.84
CA LEU A 152 2.97 3.63 -24.81
C LEU A 152 4.48 3.43 -24.66
N ASN A 153 5.30 4.22 -25.35
CA ASN A 153 6.75 4.18 -25.16
C ASN A 153 7.09 4.91 -23.85
N LEU A 154 7.73 4.18 -22.92
CA LEU A 154 8.27 4.71 -21.66
C LEU A 154 9.61 5.41 -21.88
#